data_AF-A0A7V4IX04-F1
#
_entry.id   AF-A0A7V4IX04-F1
#
_cell.length_a   1.000
_cell.length_b   1.000
_cell.length_c   1.000
_cell.angle_alpha   90.00
_cell.angle_beta   90.00
_cell.angle_gamma   90.00
#
_symmetry.space_group_name_H-M   'P 1'
#
loop_
_entity.id
_entity.type
_entity.pdbx_description
1 polymer ?
#
loop_
_entity_poly.entity_id
_entity_poly.type
_entity_poly.pdbx_seq_one_letter_code
_entity_poly.pdbx_strand_id
1 'polypeptide(L)'
;MAAFVLEPLPPRLAEYQAQIEAWARDYGLDFFPTIFELVDHDQLNAIAAYGGFPTRYPHWRFGMEYEQLSKGYAYGLQKIYELVINNDPCYAYLMKSNAEVDQKMVMAHVYGHCDFFKNNYWFSQTNRKMMDEMANHGNRIRGYMDRFGVEEVEQFIDACLSIETLIDIHSPFIKRYEPRKESPRPEAEETPEPPQPGRLPAKPYLEQFINPAELLAAEREALRRQREEEERRFPREPV
;
A
#
# COMPACT_ATOMS: atom_id res chain seq x y z
N MET A 1 -20.60 -3.39 -6.18
CA MET A 1 -20.33 -3.01 -4.78
C MET A 1 -21.07 -1.73 -4.51
N ALA A 2 -22.00 -1.71 -3.55
CA ALA A 2 -22.56 -0.46 -3.07
C ALA A 2 -21.40 0.40 -2.55
N ALA A 3 -21.29 1.64 -3.00
CA ALA A 3 -20.36 2.58 -2.39
C ALA A 3 -20.82 2.78 -0.94
N PHE A 4 -20.02 2.29 0.01
CA PHE A 4 -20.26 2.57 1.42
C PHE A 4 -20.15 4.08 1.62
N VAL A 5 -21.28 4.72 1.89
CA VAL A 5 -21.30 6.13 2.29
C VAL A 5 -21.03 6.13 3.78
N LEU A 6 -19.81 6.51 4.15
CA LEU A 6 -19.42 6.68 5.55
C LEU A 6 -19.99 8.01 6.03
N GLU A 7 -20.80 7.96 7.09
CA GLU A 7 -21.37 9.16 7.70
C GLU A 7 -20.32 9.86 8.56
N PRO A 8 -20.17 11.19 8.47
CA PRO A 8 -19.33 11.94 9.39
C PRO A 8 -19.87 11.80 10.82
N LEU A 9 -18.97 11.92 11.80
CA LEU A 9 -19.36 11.88 13.21
C LEU A 9 -20.43 12.92 13.53
N PRO A 10 -21.53 12.53 14.19
CA PRO A 10 -22.49 13.48 14.75
C PRO A 10 -21.79 14.49 15.66
N PRO A 11 -22.23 15.76 15.72
CA PRO A 11 -21.56 16.82 16.49
C PRO A 11 -21.25 16.43 17.93
N ARG A 12 -22.18 15.73 18.60
CA ARG A 12 -22.01 15.25 19.96
C ARG A 12 -20.87 14.24 20.12
N LEU A 13 -20.68 13.34 19.16
CA LEU A 13 -19.57 12.38 19.18
C LEU A 13 -18.24 13.06 18.85
N ALA A 14 -18.24 14.08 17.97
CA ALA A 14 -17.06 14.89 17.71
C ALA A 14 -16.62 15.69 18.96
N GLU A 15 -17.56 16.19 19.76
CA GLU A 15 -17.25 16.80 21.06
C GLU A 15 -16.60 15.81 22.03
N TYR A 16 -17.07 14.56 22.08
CA TYR A 16 -16.46 13.51 22.90
C TYR A 16 -15.08 13.12 22.40
N GLN A 17 -14.91 12.97 21.08
CA GLN A 17 -13.61 12.75 20.46
C GLN A 17 -12.62 13.83 20.90
N ALA A 18 -12.96 15.11 20.76
CA ALA A 18 -12.07 16.21 21.13
C ALA A 18 -11.70 16.21 22.62
N GLN A 19 -12.66 15.95 23.51
CA GLN A 19 -12.40 15.86 24.96
C GLN A 19 -11.51 14.68 25.33
N ILE A 20 -11.81 13.51 24.79
CA ILE A 20 -11.06 12.27 25.06
C ILE A 20 -9.65 12.37 24.48
N GLU A 21 -9.50 12.94 23.28
CA GLU A 21 -8.19 13.19 22.69
C GLU A 21 -7.34 14.11 23.58
N ALA A 22 -7.94 15.20 24.09
CA ALA A 22 -7.26 16.12 24.99
C ALA A 22 -6.80 15.41 26.26
N TRP A 23 -7.66 14.58 26.88
CA TRP A 23 -7.28 13.78 28.04
C TRP A 23 -6.18 12.77 27.69
N ALA A 24 -6.30 12.03 26.59
CA ALA A 24 -5.31 11.06 26.16
C ALA A 24 -3.92 11.69 26.01
N ARG A 25 -3.84 12.89 25.42
CA ARG A 25 -2.60 13.67 25.32
C ARG A 25 -2.09 14.17 26.66
N ASP A 26 -2.98 14.61 27.56
CA ASP A 26 -2.62 15.05 28.91
C ASP A 26 -2.04 13.89 29.75
N TYR A 27 -2.55 12.67 29.57
CA TYR A 27 -1.97 11.45 30.14
C TYR A 27 -0.65 11.01 29.49
N GLY A 28 -0.20 11.70 28.44
CA GLY A 28 1.08 11.44 27.77
C GLY A 28 1.06 10.35 26.71
N LEU A 29 -0.11 9.96 26.20
CA LEU A 29 -0.21 8.99 25.10
C LEU A 29 0.26 9.60 23.77
N ASP A 30 1.00 8.83 22.99
CA ASP A 30 1.48 9.19 21.65
C ASP A 30 0.86 8.27 20.59
N PHE A 31 -0.18 8.76 19.93
CA PHE A 31 -0.95 8.04 18.90
C PHE A 31 -0.91 8.75 17.54
N PHE A 32 -1.25 8.03 16.46
CA PHE A 32 -1.44 8.61 15.13
C PHE A 32 -2.73 9.45 15.07
N PRO A 33 -2.87 10.38 14.10
CA PRO A 33 -4.15 11.03 13.85
C PRO A 33 -5.26 9.97 13.71
N THR A 34 -6.27 10.04 14.57
CA THR A 34 -7.32 9.02 14.66
C THR A 34 -8.61 9.55 14.05
N ILE A 35 -9.14 8.83 13.07
CA ILE A 35 -10.37 9.13 12.36
C ILE A 35 -11.43 8.13 12.80
N PHE A 36 -12.48 8.62 13.44
CA PHE A 36 -13.63 7.80 13.80
C PHE A 36 -14.71 7.90 12.73
N GLU A 37 -15.27 6.75 12.36
CA GLU A 37 -16.36 6.65 11.40
C GLU A 37 -17.49 5.84 12.02
N LEU A 38 -18.73 6.34 11.90
CA LEU A 38 -19.89 5.67 12.45
C LEU A 38 -20.47 4.71 11.42
N VAL A 39 -20.63 3.45 11.80
CA VAL A 39 -21.13 2.39 10.92
C VAL A 39 -22.26 1.61 11.57
N ASP A 40 -23.17 1.10 10.74
CA ASP A 40 -24.16 0.14 11.21
C ASP A 40 -23.57 -1.28 11.32
N HIS A 41 -24.36 -2.21 11.85
CA HIS A 41 -23.92 -3.58 12.04
C HIS A 41 -23.60 -4.35 10.75
N ASP A 42 -24.32 -4.08 9.66
CA ASP A 42 -24.09 -4.76 8.38
C ASP A 42 -22.79 -4.26 7.75
N GLN A 43 -22.59 -2.94 7.78
CA GLN A 43 -21.36 -2.29 7.35
C GLN A 43 -20.15 -2.78 8.17
N LEU A 44 -20.28 -2.83 9.50
CA LEU A 44 -19.19 -3.28 10.36
C LEU A 44 -18.86 -4.75 10.12
N ASN A 45 -19.86 -5.61 9.95
CA ASN A 45 -19.66 -7.02 9.61
C ASN A 45 -18.98 -7.17 8.24
N ALA A 46 -19.35 -6.37 7.25
CA ALA A 46 -18.72 -6.39 5.94
C ALA A 46 -17.24 -5.95 6.01
N ILE A 47 -16.95 -4.88 6.73
CA ILE A 47 -15.57 -4.40 6.93
C ILE A 47 -14.75 -5.44 7.72
N ALA A 48 -15.32 -6.01 8.78
CA ALA A 48 -14.69 -7.03 9.60
C ALA A 48 -14.39 -8.31 8.80
N ALA A 49 -15.28 -8.72 7.90
CA ALA A 49 -15.05 -9.85 6.99
C ALA A 49 -13.85 -9.60 6.06
N TYR A 50 -13.56 -8.36 5.68
CA TYR A 50 -12.34 -8.02 4.95
C TYR A 50 -11.11 -7.81 5.85
N GLY A 51 -11.17 -8.21 7.12
CA GLY A 51 -10.11 -8.02 8.10
C GLY A 51 -9.89 -6.55 8.46
N GLY A 52 -10.92 -5.73 8.32
CA GLY A 52 -10.88 -4.30 8.61
C GLY A 52 -10.60 -3.41 7.39
N PHE A 53 -10.15 -3.95 6.26
CA PHE A 53 -9.76 -3.14 5.11
C PHE A 53 -10.92 -2.96 4.12
N PRO A 54 -11.26 -1.73 3.69
CA PRO A 54 -12.39 -1.51 2.76
C PRO A 54 -12.20 -2.14 1.38
N THR A 55 -10.97 -2.43 0.98
CA THR A 55 -10.65 -3.05 -0.32
C THR A 55 -9.66 -4.19 -0.11
N ARG A 56 -10.04 -5.37 -0.60
CA ARG A 56 -9.20 -6.56 -0.68
C ARG A 56 -9.33 -7.21 -2.05
N TYR A 57 -8.49 -8.23 -2.29
CA TYR A 57 -8.67 -9.11 -3.44
C TYR A 57 -10.05 -9.80 -3.38
N PRO A 58 -10.70 -10.02 -4.53
CA PRO A 58 -11.96 -10.75 -4.56
C PRO A 58 -11.72 -12.23 -4.20
N HIS A 59 -12.53 -12.76 -3.28
CA HIS A 59 -12.51 -14.16 -2.89
C HIS A 59 -13.80 -14.56 -2.16
N TRP A 60 -14.29 -15.77 -2.40
CA TRP A 60 -15.54 -16.28 -1.83
C TRP A 60 -15.51 -16.40 -0.28
N ARG A 61 -14.33 -16.68 0.30
CA ARG A 61 -14.11 -16.76 1.77
C ARG A 61 -14.68 -15.55 2.53
N PHE A 62 -14.50 -14.33 2.00
CA PHE A 62 -14.98 -13.13 2.67
C PHE A 62 -16.52 -13.10 2.78
N GLY A 63 -17.22 -13.69 1.80
CA GLY A 63 -18.67 -13.88 1.87
C GLY A 63 -19.08 -14.85 2.98
N MET A 64 -18.33 -15.94 3.18
CA MET A 64 -18.57 -16.85 4.29
C MET A 64 -18.30 -16.22 5.66
N GLU A 65 -17.20 -15.48 5.78
CA GLU A 65 -16.85 -14.77 7.02
C GLU A 65 -17.92 -13.73 7.37
N TYR A 66 -18.41 -12.99 6.37
CA TYR A 66 -19.55 -12.09 6.54
C TYR A 66 -20.80 -12.81 7.05
N GLU A 67 -21.16 -13.95 6.44
CA GLU A 67 -22.32 -14.73 6.84
C GLU A 67 -22.20 -15.22 8.30
N GLN A 68 -21.02 -15.67 8.71
CA GLN A 68 -20.74 -16.08 10.08
C GLN A 68 -20.87 -14.91 11.06
N LEU A 69 -20.28 -13.75 10.73
CA LEU A 69 -20.35 -12.55 11.55
C LEU A 69 -21.79 -12.04 11.70
N SER A 70 -22.50 -11.91 10.57
CA SER A 70 -23.89 -11.47 10.51
C SER A 70 -24.82 -12.36 11.34
N LYS A 71 -24.73 -13.69 11.19
CA LYS A 71 -25.51 -14.64 12.00
C LYS A 71 -25.15 -14.57 13.48
N GLY A 72 -23.86 -14.47 13.81
CA GLY A 72 -23.41 -14.33 15.18
C GLY A 72 -23.97 -13.09 15.87
N TYR A 73 -24.04 -11.97 15.14
CA TYR A 73 -24.70 -10.76 15.62
C TYR A 73 -26.22 -10.93 15.76
N ALA A 74 -26.89 -11.47 14.73
CA ALA A 74 -28.34 -11.66 14.74
C ALA A 74 -28.83 -12.57 15.87
N TYR A 75 -28.04 -13.59 16.23
CA TYR A 75 -28.32 -14.49 17.36
C TYR A 75 -27.81 -13.96 18.70
N GLY A 76 -27.19 -12.78 18.74
CA GLY A 76 -26.65 -12.19 19.98
C GLY A 76 -25.45 -12.93 20.56
N LEU A 77 -24.75 -13.75 19.76
CA LEU A 77 -23.58 -14.52 20.18
C LEU A 77 -22.32 -13.66 20.26
N GLN A 78 -22.24 -12.60 19.45
CA GLN A 78 -21.12 -11.66 19.42
C GLN A 78 -21.58 -10.27 19.05
N LYS A 79 -20.93 -9.25 19.63
CA LYS A 79 -21.12 -7.85 19.30
C LYS A 79 -19.76 -7.19 19.16
N ILE A 80 -19.51 -6.59 18.00
CA ILE A 80 -18.32 -5.75 17.76
C ILE A 80 -18.69 -4.33 18.19
N TYR A 81 -17.96 -3.78 19.16
CA TYR A 81 -18.15 -2.41 19.62
C TYR A 81 -17.40 -1.42 18.73
N GLU A 82 -16.20 -1.81 18.31
CA GLU A 82 -15.32 -1.10 17.40
C GLU A 82 -14.48 -2.03 16.55
N LEU A 83 -14.01 -1.51 15.42
CA LEU A 83 -12.93 -2.11 14.65
C LEU A 83 -11.88 -1.04 14.35
N VAL A 84 -10.62 -1.32 14.69
CA VAL A 84 -9.51 -0.37 14.53
C VAL A 84 -8.52 -0.88 13.49
N ILE A 85 -8.27 -0.08 12.45
CA ILE A 85 -7.15 -0.27 11.54
C ILE A 85 -5.99 0.61 12.00
N ASN A 86 -4.93 -0.04 12.47
CA ASN A 86 -3.71 0.64 12.83
C ASN A 86 -2.90 1.03 11.58
N ASN A 87 -3.20 2.21 11.06
CA ASN A 87 -2.56 2.82 9.89
C ASN A 87 -2.16 4.27 10.27
N ASP A 88 -1.45 4.97 9.39
CA ASP A 88 -1.17 6.41 9.56
C ASP A 88 -1.86 7.19 8.42
N PRO A 89 -3.06 7.77 8.64
CA PRO A 89 -3.79 7.90 9.91
C PRO A 89 -4.51 6.61 10.36
N CYS A 90 -4.83 6.53 11.66
CA CYS A 90 -5.53 5.42 12.27
C CYS A 90 -7.04 5.54 12.03
N TYR A 91 -7.67 4.47 11.54
CA TYR A 91 -9.11 4.46 11.27
C TYR A 91 -9.83 3.60 12.31
N ALA A 92 -10.91 4.12 12.89
CA ALA A 92 -11.71 3.41 13.88
C ALA A 92 -13.19 3.47 13.52
N TYR A 93 -13.78 2.30 13.28
CA TYR A 93 -15.20 2.16 12.99
C TYR A 93 -15.97 1.94 14.28
N LEU A 94 -16.88 2.85 14.60
CA LEU A 94 -17.73 2.81 15.78
C LEU A 94 -19.11 2.27 15.42
N MET A 95 -19.62 1.33 16.22
CA MET A 95 -20.97 0.81 16.04
C MET A 95 -22.02 1.85 16.43
N LYS A 96 -22.94 2.19 15.50
CA LYS A 96 -24.02 3.18 15.69
C LYS A 96 -24.98 2.84 16.84
N SER A 97 -25.18 1.56 17.12
CA SER A 97 -26.09 1.06 18.16
C SER A 97 -25.50 1.07 19.57
N ASN A 98 -24.24 1.48 19.75
CA ASN A 98 -23.63 1.58 21.07
C ASN A 98 -24.30 2.65 21.93
N ALA A 99 -24.44 2.36 23.23
CA ALA A 99 -24.90 3.35 24.19
C ALA A 99 -23.87 4.47 24.31
N GLU A 100 -24.29 5.63 24.82
CA GLU A 100 -23.41 6.80 24.90
C GLU A 100 -22.16 6.57 25.78
N VAL A 101 -22.33 5.83 26.88
CA VAL A 101 -21.22 5.46 27.76
C VAL A 101 -20.24 4.54 27.04
N ASP A 102 -20.77 3.57 26.27
CA ASP A 102 -19.97 2.65 25.46
C ASP A 102 -19.17 3.43 24.42
N GLN A 103 -19.78 4.40 23.72
CA GLN A 103 -19.07 5.22 22.74
C GLN A 103 -17.87 5.94 23.35
N LYS A 104 -18.03 6.53 24.54
CA LYS A 104 -16.93 7.20 25.24
C LYS A 104 -15.83 6.22 25.67
N MET A 105 -16.22 5.08 26.21
CA MET A 105 -15.27 4.05 26.65
C MET A 105 -14.47 3.50 25.47
N VAL A 106 -15.16 3.19 24.37
CA VAL A 106 -14.56 2.71 23.13
C VAL A 106 -13.65 3.76 22.51
N MET A 107 -14.05 5.03 22.42
CA MET A 107 -13.17 6.10 21.91
C MET A 107 -11.88 6.19 22.73
N ALA A 108 -11.98 6.17 24.07
CA ALA A 108 -10.81 6.17 24.93
C ALA A 108 -9.94 4.93 24.72
N HIS A 109 -10.57 3.76 24.57
CA HIS A 109 -9.91 2.50 24.26
C HIS A 109 -9.14 2.56 22.92
N VAL A 110 -9.74 3.13 21.86
CA VAL A 110 -9.11 3.30 20.56
C VAL A 110 -7.84 4.14 20.64
N TYR A 111 -7.85 5.25 21.39
CA TYR A 111 -6.65 6.07 21.57
C TYR A 111 -5.52 5.27 22.27
N GLY A 112 -5.86 4.50 23.29
CA GLY A 112 -4.91 3.59 23.95
C GLY A 112 -4.39 2.50 22.99
N HIS A 113 -5.25 1.94 22.15
CA HIS A 113 -4.85 1.00 21.11
C HIS A 113 -3.88 1.62 20.11
N CYS A 114 -4.18 2.81 19.61
CA CYS A 114 -3.34 3.49 18.64
C CYS A 114 -1.96 3.82 19.21
N ASP A 115 -1.89 4.30 20.46
CA ASP A 115 -0.62 4.49 21.18
C ASP A 115 0.16 3.18 21.32
N PHE A 116 -0.50 2.12 21.80
CA PHE A 116 0.10 0.81 21.95
C PHE A 116 0.70 0.33 20.63
N PHE A 117 -0.08 0.33 19.55
CA PHE A 117 0.42 -0.17 18.26
C PHE A 117 1.50 0.72 17.64
N LYS A 118 1.46 2.05 17.87
CA LYS A 118 2.49 2.98 17.39
C LYS A 118 3.83 2.76 18.08
N ASN A 119 3.81 2.52 19.39
CA ASN A 119 5.00 2.48 20.24
C ASN A 119 5.50 1.05 20.55
N ASN A 120 4.72 0.02 20.23
CA ASN A 120 5.10 -1.36 20.49
C ASN A 120 6.16 -1.86 19.51
N TYR A 121 7.26 -2.39 20.06
CA TYR A 121 8.39 -2.91 19.29
C TYR A 121 7.99 -4.03 18.30
N TRP A 122 7.05 -4.90 18.70
CA TRP A 122 6.59 -6.01 17.86
C TRP A 122 5.80 -5.54 16.64
N PHE A 123 5.09 -4.42 16.76
CA PHE A 123 4.34 -3.80 15.67
C PHE A 123 5.15 -2.79 14.86
N SER A 124 6.39 -2.51 15.26
CA SER A 124 7.29 -1.58 14.54
C SER A 124 7.61 -2.00 13.09
N GLN A 125 7.52 -3.29 12.79
CA GLN A 125 7.76 -3.85 11.45
C GLN A 125 6.51 -3.86 10.57
N THR A 126 5.34 -3.54 11.13
CA THR A 126 4.08 -3.53 10.38
C THR A 126 4.03 -2.33 9.44
N ASN A 127 3.56 -2.53 8.21
CA ASN A 127 3.36 -1.43 7.27
C ASN A 127 2.26 -0.47 7.78
N ARG A 128 2.60 0.81 7.91
CA ARG A 128 1.71 1.90 8.33
C ARG A 128 0.84 2.46 7.21
N LYS A 129 0.96 1.91 5.99
CA LYS A 129 0.15 2.21 4.80
C LYS A 129 -0.51 0.95 4.25
N MET A 130 -0.96 0.09 5.16
CA MET A 130 -1.54 -1.21 4.82
C MET A 130 -2.79 -1.06 3.95
N MET A 131 -3.54 0.04 4.12
CA MET A 131 -4.74 0.33 3.30
C MET A 131 -4.41 0.44 1.81
N ASP A 132 -3.36 1.18 1.47
CA ASP A 132 -2.89 1.34 0.09
C ASP A 132 -2.32 0.03 -0.47
N GLU A 133 -1.56 -0.69 0.36
CA GLU A 133 -0.97 -1.97 -0.02
C GLU A 133 -2.04 -3.02 -0.34
N MET A 134 -3.08 -3.15 0.50
CA MET A 134 -4.20 -4.06 0.27
C MET A 134 -4.98 -3.70 -1.01
N ALA A 135 -5.18 -2.40 -1.28
CA ALA A 135 -5.81 -1.95 -2.52
C ALA A 135 -4.98 -2.31 -3.76
N ASN A 136 -3.66 -2.12 -3.69
CA ASN A 136 -2.74 -2.51 -4.77
C ASN A 136 -2.72 -4.03 -5.00
N HIS A 137 -2.72 -4.83 -3.93
CA HIS A 137 -2.86 -6.28 -4.02
C HIS A 137 -4.19 -6.68 -4.67
N GLY A 138 -5.29 -6.03 -4.28
CA GLY A 138 -6.60 -6.27 -4.88
C GLY A 138 -6.65 -5.97 -6.38
N ASN A 139 -6.01 -4.88 -6.82
CA ASN A 139 -5.89 -4.56 -8.25
C ASN A 139 -5.04 -5.59 -9.01
N ARG A 140 -3.94 -6.03 -8.39
CA ARG A 140 -3.03 -7.03 -8.97
C ARG A 140 -3.73 -8.38 -9.17
N ILE A 141 -4.48 -8.85 -8.16
CA ILE A 141 -5.25 -10.10 -8.27
C ILE A 141 -6.33 -9.99 -9.34
N ARG A 142 -7.07 -8.87 -9.40
CA ARG A 142 -8.05 -8.63 -10.48
C ARG A 142 -7.41 -8.72 -11.87
N GLY A 143 -6.24 -8.11 -12.07
CA GLY A 143 -5.50 -8.22 -13.33
C GLY A 143 -5.06 -9.65 -13.66
N TYR A 144 -4.81 -10.50 -12.66
CA TYR A 144 -4.56 -11.93 -12.89
C TYR A 144 -5.84 -12.69 -13.26
N MET A 145 -6.97 -12.39 -12.61
CA MET A 145 -8.25 -13.01 -12.95
C MET A 145 -8.69 -12.67 -14.36
N ASP A 146 -8.47 -11.42 -14.81
CA ASP A 146 -8.75 -11.00 -16.19
C ASP A 146 -7.91 -11.76 -17.22
N ARG A 147 -6.68 -12.13 -16.85
CA ARG A 147 -5.72 -12.78 -17.76
C ARG A 147 -5.80 -14.31 -17.77
N PHE A 148 -6.05 -14.93 -16.61
CA PHE A 148 -5.98 -16.38 -16.42
C PHE A 148 -7.34 -17.02 -16.09
N GLY A 149 -8.37 -16.21 -15.88
CA GLY A 149 -9.69 -16.66 -15.44
C GLY A 149 -9.83 -16.61 -13.93
N VAL A 150 -11.09 -16.48 -13.48
CA VAL A 150 -11.45 -16.40 -12.06
C VAL A 150 -11.11 -17.71 -11.34
N GLU A 151 -11.55 -18.84 -11.88
CA GLU A 151 -11.42 -20.17 -11.25
C GLU A 151 -9.96 -20.56 -11.00
N GLU A 152 -9.08 -20.36 -11.98
CA GLU A 152 -7.65 -20.70 -11.86
C GLU A 152 -6.97 -19.90 -10.74
N VAL A 153 -7.26 -18.60 -10.66
CA VAL A 153 -6.69 -17.72 -9.65
C VAL A 153 -7.27 -18.00 -8.27
N GLU A 154 -8.57 -18.26 -8.16
CA GLU A 154 -9.21 -18.64 -6.89
C GLU A 154 -8.66 -19.97 -6.37
N GLN A 155 -8.51 -20.99 -7.22
CA GLN A 155 -7.94 -22.28 -6.80
C GLN A 155 -6.51 -22.15 -6.30
N PHE A 156 -5.71 -21.28 -6.93
CA PHE A 156 -4.37 -20.94 -6.44
C PHE A 156 -4.40 -20.23 -5.08
N ILE A 157 -5.31 -19.27 -4.89
CA ILE A 157 -5.48 -18.57 -3.62
C ILE A 157 -5.93 -19.54 -2.53
N ASP A 158 -6.89 -20.43 -2.80
CA ASP A 158 -7.33 -21.47 -1.86
C ASP A 158 -6.17 -22.36 -1.39
N ALA A 159 -5.30 -22.76 -2.31
CA ALA A 159 -4.08 -23.50 -1.97
C ALA A 159 -3.15 -22.69 -1.04
N CYS A 160 -2.97 -21.39 -1.31
CA CYS A 160 -2.19 -20.51 -0.43
C CYS A 160 -2.83 -20.35 0.96
N LEU A 161 -4.15 -20.18 1.01
CA LEU A 161 -4.89 -20.00 2.26
C LEU A 161 -4.87 -21.25 3.13
N SER A 162 -4.74 -22.44 2.55
CA SER A 162 -4.61 -23.70 3.30
C SER A 162 -3.38 -23.75 4.22
N ILE A 163 -2.36 -22.93 3.96
CA ILE A 163 -1.12 -22.84 4.74
C ILE A 163 -0.93 -21.48 5.45
N GLU A 164 -1.94 -20.60 5.44
CA GLU A 164 -1.85 -19.26 6.05
C GLU A 164 -1.45 -19.30 7.53
N THR A 165 -1.93 -20.31 8.26
CA THR A 165 -1.64 -20.49 9.70
C THR A 165 -0.21 -20.97 9.97
N LEU A 166 0.56 -21.32 8.94
CA LEU A 166 1.94 -21.79 9.04
C LEU A 166 2.96 -20.66 8.88
N ILE A 167 2.51 -19.40 8.77
CA ILE A 167 3.40 -18.24 8.68
C ILE A 167 4.09 -18.01 10.03
N ASP A 168 5.42 -17.99 10.01
CA ASP A 168 6.25 -17.72 11.18
C ASP A 168 6.05 -16.28 11.68
N ILE A 169 5.51 -16.16 12.90
CA ILE A 169 5.21 -14.90 13.59
C ILE A 169 6.49 -14.08 13.84
N HIS A 170 7.64 -14.75 13.96
CA HIS A 170 8.93 -14.08 14.15
C HIS A 170 9.55 -13.60 12.83
N SER A 171 9.04 -14.04 11.68
CA SER A 171 9.63 -13.72 10.37
C SER A 171 9.88 -12.23 10.10
N PRO A 172 9.05 -11.26 10.55
CA PRO A 172 9.33 -9.84 10.34
C PRO A 172 10.62 -9.37 11.03
N PHE A 173 11.07 -10.06 12.08
CA PHE A 173 12.29 -9.74 12.81
C PHE A 173 13.52 -10.50 12.31
N ILE A 174 13.33 -11.51 11.47
CA ILE A 174 14.43 -12.34 10.96
C ILE A 174 14.97 -11.71 9.67
N LYS A 175 16.11 -11.02 9.78
CA LYS A 175 16.88 -10.54 8.63
C LYS A 175 17.62 -11.70 7.97
N ARG A 176 16.93 -12.48 7.11
CA ARG A 176 17.52 -13.63 6.40
C ARG A 176 18.48 -13.22 5.28
N TYR A 177 18.34 -12.00 4.78
CA TYR A 177 19.20 -11.40 3.76
C TYR A 177 19.50 -9.95 4.16
N GLU A 178 20.70 -9.45 3.87
CA GLU A 178 20.92 -8.01 3.92
C GLU A 178 19.91 -7.36 2.97
N PRO A 179 19.20 -6.29 3.39
CA PRO A 179 18.33 -5.56 2.49
C PRO A 179 19.20 -5.21 1.29
N ARG A 180 18.82 -5.71 0.11
CA ARG A 180 19.44 -5.29 -1.14
C ARG A 180 19.30 -3.78 -1.08
N LYS A 181 20.42 -3.06 -0.85
CA LYS A 181 20.43 -1.60 -0.95
C LYS A 181 19.71 -1.35 -2.24
N GLU A 182 18.54 -0.73 -2.18
CA GLU A 182 17.97 -0.10 -3.36
C GLU A 182 19.14 0.77 -3.80
N SER A 183 19.81 0.32 -4.86
CA SER A 183 20.80 1.14 -5.54
C SER A 183 20.09 2.48 -5.67
N PRO A 184 20.66 3.57 -5.13
CA PRO A 184 20.01 4.86 -5.15
C PRO A 184 19.41 5.01 -6.53
N ARG A 185 18.09 5.21 -6.63
CA ARG A 185 17.55 5.75 -7.88
C ARG A 185 18.47 6.92 -8.17
N PRO A 186 19.24 6.93 -9.27
CA PRO A 186 20.23 7.96 -9.47
C PRO A 186 19.49 9.28 -9.36
N GLU A 187 19.70 9.97 -8.24
CA GLU A 187 19.17 11.29 -7.98
C GLU A 187 19.91 12.15 -8.97
N ALA A 188 19.30 12.40 -10.13
CA ALA A 188 19.69 13.44 -11.09
C ALA A 188 21.20 13.77 -11.11
N GLU A 189 22.06 12.75 -11.16
CA GLU A 189 23.46 12.95 -11.50
C GLU A 189 23.43 13.25 -12.99
N GLU A 190 23.75 14.51 -13.28
CA GLU A 190 24.05 15.09 -14.59
C GLU A 190 23.58 14.21 -15.75
N THR A 191 22.45 14.58 -16.37
CA THR A 191 22.03 14.07 -17.69
C THR A 191 23.24 13.59 -18.47
N PRO A 192 23.43 12.27 -18.63
CA PRO A 192 24.52 11.76 -19.43
C PRO A 192 24.33 12.40 -20.79
N GLU A 193 25.36 13.08 -21.29
CA GLU A 193 25.34 13.58 -22.66
C GLU A 193 24.76 12.48 -23.56
N PRO A 194 23.86 12.82 -24.50
CA PRO A 194 23.19 11.83 -25.33
C PRO A 194 24.25 10.87 -25.90
N PRO A 195 23.97 9.55 -25.89
CA PRO A 195 24.95 8.54 -26.23
C PRO A 195 25.58 8.88 -27.57
N GLN A 196 26.85 9.30 -27.53
CA GLN A 196 27.58 9.64 -28.73
C GLN A 196 27.75 8.34 -29.51
N PRO A 197 27.25 8.25 -30.77
CA PRO A 197 27.38 7.05 -31.56
C PRO A 197 28.87 6.70 -31.70
N GLY A 198 29.25 5.46 -31.35
CA GLY A 198 30.63 4.96 -31.41
C GLY A 198 31.32 4.77 -30.05
N ARG A 199 30.79 5.30 -28.94
CA ARG A 199 31.41 5.14 -27.62
C ARG A 199 30.96 3.85 -26.92
N LEU A 200 31.90 2.95 -26.61
CA LEU A 200 31.62 1.71 -25.89
C LEU A 200 31.67 1.95 -24.37
N PRO A 201 30.85 1.25 -23.56
CA PRO A 201 30.89 1.37 -22.10
C PRO A 201 32.22 0.82 -21.55
N ALA A 202 32.97 1.66 -20.84
CA ALA A 202 34.26 1.30 -20.26
C ALA A 202 34.42 1.86 -18.84
N LYS A 203 35.28 1.20 -18.04
CA LYS A 203 35.68 1.70 -16.71
C LYS A 203 36.69 2.85 -16.86
N PRO A 204 36.80 3.79 -15.89
CA PRO A 204 37.62 5.01 -16.03
C PRO A 204 39.07 4.76 -16.43
N TYR A 205 39.68 3.68 -15.93
CA TYR A 205 41.07 3.32 -16.23
C TYR A 205 41.26 2.60 -17.58
N LEU A 206 40.18 2.13 -18.22
CA LEU A 206 40.18 1.49 -19.54
C LEU A 206 39.69 2.41 -20.65
N GLU A 207 39.16 3.59 -20.30
CA GLU A 207 38.56 4.54 -21.25
C GLU A 207 39.51 4.90 -22.39
N GLN A 208 40.77 5.19 -22.06
CA GLN A 208 41.78 5.57 -23.05
C GLN A 208 42.15 4.46 -24.05
N PHE A 209 41.92 3.19 -23.69
CA PHE A 209 42.26 2.03 -24.52
C PHE A 209 41.06 1.51 -25.31
N ILE A 210 39.87 1.56 -24.71
CA ILE A 210 38.63 1.09 -25.33
C ILE A 210 38.06 2.16 -26.27
N ASN A 211 38.20 3.44 -25.93
CA ASN A 211 37.65 4.59 -26.64
C ASN A 211 38.75 5.61 -26.98
N PRO A 212 39.77 5.27 -27.80
CA PRO A 212 40.81 6.21 -28.16
C PRO A 212 40.22 7.41 -28.94
N ALA A 213 40.63 8.62 -28.55
CA ALA A 213 40.04 9.88 -29.03
C ALA A 213 40.14 10.05 -30.56
N GLU A 214 41.20 9.53 -31.18
CA GLU A 214 41.42 9.60 -32.63
C GLU A 214 40.39 8.78 -33.42
N LEU A 215 40.05 7.57 -32.97
CA LEU A 215 39.06 6.72 -33.65
C LEU A 215 37.65 7.30 -33.51
N LEU A 216 37.30 7.80 -32.32
CA LEU A 216 36.01 8.46 -32.09
C LEU A 216 35.85 9.75 -32.91
N ALA A 217 36.94 10.49 -33.14
CA ALA A 217 36.93 11.67 -33.99
C ALA A 217 36.74 11.29 -35.47
N ALA A 218 37.41 10.24 -35.95
CA ALA A 218 37.29 9.72 -37.30
C ALA A 218 35.87 9.19 -37.60
N GLU A 219 35.27 8.44 -36.68
CA GLU A 219 33.88 7.96 -36.82
C GLU A 219 32.86 9.10 -36.86
N ARG A 220 33.03 10.14 -36.04
CA ARG A 220 32.17 11.34 -36.08
C ARG A 220 32.28 12.08 -37.40
N GLU A 221 33.49 12.20 -37.94
CA GLU A 221 33.70 12.88 -39.22
C GLU A 221 33.12 12.07 -40.38
N ALA A 222 33.24 10.73 -40.35
CA ALA A 222 32.61 9.84 -41.32
C ALA A 222 31.07 9.93 -41.26
N LEU A 223 30.48 9.94 -40.06
CA LEU A 223 29.03 10.07 -39.88
C LEU A 223 28.52 11.45 -40.33
N ARG A 224 29.31 12.51 -40.11
CA ARG A 224 28.98 13.87 -40.58
C ARG A 224 28.99 13.92 -42.12
N ARG A 225 30.01 13.33 -42.75
CA ARG A 225 30.08 13.24 -44.22
C ARG A 225 28.93 12.42 -44.80
N GLN A 226 28.56 11.30 -44.18
CA GLN A 226 27.39 10.51 -44.60
C GLN A 226 26.09 11.32 -44.50
N ARG A 227 25.87 12.05 -43.40
CA ARG A 227 24.69 12.93 -43.28
C ARG A 227 24.68 14.06 -44.30
N GLU A 228 25.83 14.69 -44.56
CA GLU A 228 25.95 15.73 -45.60
C GLU A 228 25.69 15.16 -47.01
N GLU A 229 26.07 13.92 -47.28
CA GLU A 229 25.76 13.20 -48.53
C GLU A 229 24.28 12.83 -48.63
N GLU A 230 23.66 12.37 -47.54
CA GLU A 230 22.22 12.08 -47.47
C GLU A 230 21.39 13.34 -47.67
N GLU A 231 21.76 14.46 -47.02
CA GLU A 231 21.10 15.77 -47.20
C GLU A 231 21.25 16.33 -48.62
N ARG A 232 22.32 15.98 -49.34
CA ARG A 232 22.49 16.31 -50.77
C ARG A 232 21.67 15.41 -51.68
N ARG A 233 21.32 14.20 -51.24
CA ARG A 233 20.59 13.20 -52.03
C ARG A 233 19.08 13.45 -52.08
N PHE A 234 18.54 14.19 -51.12
CA PHE A 234 17.15 14.63 -51.11
C PHE A 234 17.03 16.08 -51.63
N PRO A 235 16.28 16.34 -52.71
CA PRO A 235 16.02 17.71 -53.17
C PRO A 235 15.29 18.51 -52.07
N ARG A 236 15.75 19.73 -51.79
CA ARG A 236 15.23 20.55 -50.68
C ARG A 236 13.80 21.06 -50.88
N GLU A 237 13.25 20.95 -52.09
CA GLU A 237 11.84 21.25 -52.37
C GLU A 237 11.25 20.18 -53.30
N PRO A 238 10.02 19.71 -53.04
CA PRO A 238 9.33 18.75 -53.90
C PRO A 238 8.93 19.42 -55.23
N VAL A 239 9.11 18.69 -56.35
CA VAL A 239 8.56 19.07 -57.67
C VAL A 239 7.07 18.77 -57.73
#